data_AF-A0A2D5X0Z4-F1
#
_entry.id   AF-A0A2D5X0Z4-F1
#
_cell.length_a   1.000
_cell.length_b   1.000
_cell.length_c   1.000
_cell.angle_alpha   90.00
_cell.angle_beta   90.00
_cell.angle_gamma   90.00
#
_symmetry.space_group_name_H-M   'P 1'
#
loop_
_entity.id
_entity.type
_entity.pdbx_description
1 polymer ?
#
loop_
_entity_poly.entity_id
_entity_poly.type
_entity_poly.pdbx_seq_one_letter_code
_entity_poly.pdbx_strand_id
1 'polypeptide(L)'
;MRDTMATCRICRGIYPQEHFITGNGPRHLVCEGCGVEQGYVTADETSHLYDEATSRARMVVVGRRFSPFLWLILGWVLWALYFAGLPLWGNASLVILLLTTLAVPVMYFLGGAKYQADIRRLSTK
;
A
#
# COMPACT_ATOMS: atom_id res chain seq x y z
N MET A 1 25.24 -7.99 -3.35
CA MET A 1 25.37 -7.60 -1.94
C MET A 1 24.34 -8.38 -1.15
N ARG A 2 24.63 -8.78 0.08
CA ARG A 2 23.68 -9.50 0.93
C ARG A 2 23.03 -8.42 1.79
N ASP A 3 21.79 -8.05 1.48
CA ASP A 3 21.06 -7.01 2.20
C ASP A 3 20.83 -7.49 3.63
N THR A 4 21.65 -7.00 4.56
CA THR A 4 21.49 -7.29 5.97
C THR A 4 20.29 -6.48 6.46
N MET A 5 19.27 -7.18 6.95
CA MET A 5 18.09 -6.57 7.56
C MET A 5 18.42 -6.23 9.01
N ALA A 6 18.06 -5.02 9.44
CA ALA A 6 18.20 -4.58 10.82
C ALA A 6 16.88 -4.04 11.36
N THR A 7 16.75 -4.06 12.69
CA THR A 7 15.56 -3.54 13.39
C THR A 7 15.87 -2.17 13.98
N CYS A 8 15.02 -1.18 13.69
CA CYS A 8 15.13 0.14 14.30
C CYS A 8 14.81 0.08 15.79
N ARG A 9 15.63 0.68 16.66
CA ARG A 9 15.38 0.65 18.11
C ARG A 9 14.17 1.49 18.55
N ILE A 10 13.75 2.46 17.72
CA ILE A 10 12.68 3.41 18.06
C ILE A 10 11.33 2.87 17.57
N CYS A 11 11.12 2.76 16.25
CA CYS A 11 9.86 2.28 15.69
C CYS A 11 9.73 0.74 15.68
N ARG A 12 10.80 0.00 15.98
CA ARG A 12 10.86 -1.47 15.93
C ARG A 12 10.53 -2.09 14.56
N GLY A 13 10.55 -1.28 13.50
CA GLY A 13 10.42 -1.74 12.12
C GLY A 13 11.70 -2.42 11.62
N ILE A 14 11.55 -3.36 10.70
CA ILE A 14 12.65 -4.08 10.06
C ILE A 14 12.88 -3.49 8.67
N TYR A 15 14.10 -3.00 8.42
CA TYR A 15 14.47 -2.37 7.16
C TYR A 15 15.84 -2.88 6.67
N PRO A 16 16.13 -2.77 5.37
CA PRO A 16 17.49 -2.90 4.86
C PRO A 16 18.44 -1.91 5.56
N GLN A 17 19.68 -2.32 5.80
CA GLN A 17 20.69 -1.50 6.50
C GLN A 17 20.95 -0.13 5.85
N GLU A 18 20.72 0.02 4.54
CA GLU A 18 20.82 1.32 3.85
C GLU A 18 19.82 2.38 4.36
N HIS A 19 18.71 1.98 4.96
CA HIS A 19 17.72 2.90 5.55
C HIS A 19 18.07 3.35 6.98
N PHE A 20 19.27 3.01 7.49
CA PHE A 20 19.73 3.39 8.82
C PHE A 20 20.70 4.56 8.77
N ILE A 21 20.55 5.49 9.72
CA ILE A 21 21.47 6.63 9.82
C ILE A 21 22.87 6.15 10.25
N THR A 22 23.88 6.63 9.57
CA THR A 22 25.28 6.31 9.91
C THR A 22 25.71 7.13 11.13
N GLY A 23 26.33 6.47 12.10
CA GLY A 23 26.89 7.14 13.28
C GLY A 23 26.87 6.25 14.51
N ASN A 24 27.45 6.75 15.61
CA ASN A 24 27.49 6.05 16.89
C ASN A 24 26.61 6.76 17.93
N GLY A 25 26.28 6.07 19.03
CA GLY A 25 25.51 6.63 20.15
C GLY A 25 24.02 6.86 19.83
N PRO A 26 23.49 8.10 19.83
CA PRO A 26 22.07 8.37 19.56
C PRO A 26 21.65 7.97 18.13
N ARG A 27 22.61 7.86 17.20
CA ARG A 27 22.37 7.46 15.81
C ARG A 27 22.39 5.93 15.58
N HIS A 28 22.85 5.14 16.55
CA HIS A 28 23.02 3.69 16.36
C HIS A 28 21.69 2.93 16.29
N LEU A 29 21.52 2.11 15.25
CA LEU A 29 20.32 1.29 14.98
C LEU A 29 19.02 2.11 14.92
N VAL A 30 19.09 3.31 14.35
CA VAL A 30 17.93 4.18 14.11
C VAL A 30 17.71 4.31 12.60
N CYS A 31 16.49 4.11 12.13
CA CYS A 31 16.15 4.34 10.72
C CYS A 31 16.14 5.85 10.41
N GLU A 32 16.36 6.22 9.16
CA GLU A 32 16.39 7.62 8.70
C GLU A 32 15.15 8.42 9.11
N GLY A 33 13.95 7.84 9.03
CA GLY A 33 12.71 8.48 9.45
C GLY A 33 12.69 8.86 10.94
N CYS A 34 12.95 7.90 11.83
CA CYS A 34 13.05 8.18 13.26
C CYS A 34 14.23 9.10 13.59
N GLY A 35 15.30 9.08 12.79
CA GLY A 35 16.43 9.99 12.93
C GLY A 35 16.04 11.45 12.69
N VAL A 36 15.22 11.73 11.67
CA VAL A 36 14.71 13.07 11.38
C VAL A 36 13.69 13.50 12.44
N GLU A 37 12.75 12.63 12.80
CA GLU A 37 11.73 12.93 13.83
C GLU A 37 12.34 13.28 15.19
N GLN A 38 13.43 12.62 15.59
CA GLN A 38 14.13 12.86 16.85
C GLN A 38 15.18 13.97 16.76
N GLY A 39 15.36 14.59 15.59
CA GLY A 39 16.37 15.63 15.37
C GLY A 39 17.82 15.13 15.42
N TYR A 40 18.04 13.83 15.20
CA TYR A 40 19.39 13.27 15.15
C TYR A 40 20.10 13.53 13.83
N VAL A 41 19.36 13.70 12.74
CA VAL A 41 19.81 14.05 11.39
C VAL A 41 18.80 15.02 10.77
N THR A 42 19.23 15.83 9.82
CA THR A 42 18.32 16.65 9.01
C THR A 42 17.87 15.89 7.76
N ALA A 43 16.75 16.28 7.15
CA ALA A 43 16.18 15.55 6.00
C ALA A 43 17.06 15.57 4.73
N ASP A 44 18.00 16.51 4.64
CA ASP A 44 19.02 16.60 3.60
C ASP A 44 20.22 15.67 3.82
N GLU A 45 20.49 15.26 5.07
CA GLU A 45 21.53 14.28 5.40
C GLU A 45 21.11 12.85 5.11
N THR A 46 19.80 12.60 4.93
CA THR A 46 19.24 11.26 4.71
C THR A 46 19.18 10.90 3.23
N SER A 47 19.61 9.68 2.90
CA SER A 47 19.76 9.19 1.53
C SER A 47 18.50 8.48 1.01
N HIS A 48 17.77 7.80 1.88
CA HIS A 48 16.62 6.97 1.56
C HIS A 48 15.35 7.37 2.33
N LEU A 49 15.29 8.63 2.80
CA LEU A 49 14.12 9.13 3.52
C LEU A 49 12.93 9.16 2.57
N TYR A 50 11.94 8.34 2.89
CA TYR A 50 10.67 8.34 2.18
C TYR A 50 9.93 9.64 2.47
N ASP A 51 10.01 10.57 1.54
CA ASP A 51 9.17 11.77 1.55
C ASP A 51 7.69 11.38 1.68
N GLU A 52 6.97 12.04 2.59
CA GLU A 52 5.55 11.74 2.90
C GLU A 52 4.67 11.84 1.65
N ALA A 53 4.99 12.75 0.73
CA ALA A 53 4.24 12.88 -0.52
C ALA A 53 4.39 11.63 -1.39
N THR A 54 5.59 11.03 -1.42
CA THR A 54 5.89 9.82 -2.19
C THR A 54 5.26 8.58 -1.55
N SER A 55 5.31 8.45 -0.22
CA SER A 55 4.66 7.35 0.50
C SER A 55 3.14 7.39 0.31
N ARG A 56 2.53 8.57 0.46
CA ARG A 56 1.10 8.78 0.20
C ARG A 56 0.73 8.46 -1.25
N ALA A 57 1.54 8.89 -2.21
CA ALA A 57 1.30 8.61 -3.63
C ALA A 57 1.31 7.10 -3.93
N ARG A 58 2.25 6.34 -3.35
CA ARG A 58 2.29 4.88 -3.47
C ARG A 58 1.04 4.22 -2.88
N MET A 59 0.63 4.66 -1.70
CA MET A 59 -0.59 4.15 -1.05
C MET A 59 -1.84 4.41 -1.88
N VAL A 60 -1.95 5.57 -2.54
CA VAL A 60 -3.06 5.87 -3.45
C VAL A 60 -3.06 4.94 -4.67
N VAL A 61 -1.90 4.65 -5.27
CA VAL A 61 -1.78 3.75 -6.42
C VAL A 61 -2.20 2.31 -6.03
N VAL A 62 -1.71 1.81 -4.89
CA VAL A 62 -2.10 0.49 -4.35
C VAL A 62 -3.58 0.46 -3.99
N GLY A 63 -4.08 1.49 -3.29
CA GLY A 63 -5.47 1.60 -2.89
C GLY A 63 -6.43 1.56 -4.08
N ARG A 64 -6.15 2.33 -5.14
CA ARG A 64 -6.95 2.32 -6.38
C ARG A 64 -6.97 0.95 -7.05
N ARG A 65 -5.86 0.21 -6.97
CA ARG A 65 -5.71 -1.10 -7.58
C ARG A 65 -6.60 -2.17 -6.93
N PHE A 66 -6.70 -2.16 -5.60
CA PHE A 66 -7.44 -3.17 -4.84
C PHE A 66 -8.86 -2.71 -4.42
N SER A 67 -9.17 -1.42 -4.53
CA SER A 67 -10.50 -0.86 -4.21
C SER A 67 -11.67 -1.62 -4.86
N PRO A 68 -11.61 -2.05 -6.14
CA PRO A 68 -12.71 -2.83 -6.73
C PRO A 68 -13.02 -4.14 -6.01
N PHE A 69 -12.01 -4.83 -5.45
CA PHE A 69 -12.23 -6.05 -4.66
C PHE A 69 -12.90 -5.74 -3.32
N LEU A 70 -12.51 -4.65 -2.66
CA LEU A 70 -13.16 -4.20 -1.43
C LEU A 70 -14.64 -3.91 -1.69
N TRP A 71 -14.95 -3.15 -2.75
CA TRP A 71 -16.33 -2.85 -3.13
C TRP A 71 -17.12 -4.11 -3.50
N LEU A 72 -16.48 -5.10 -4.13
CA LEU A 72 -17.10 -6.37 -4.44
C LEU A 72 -17.49 -7.15 -3.18
N ILE A 73 -16.57 -7.24 -2.21
CA ILE A 73 -16.83 -7.88 -0.91
C ILE A 73 -17.99 -7.17 -0.20
N LEU A 74 -17.95 -5.83 -0.14
CA LEU A 74 -19.02 -5.05 0.47
C LEU A 74 -20.36 -5.25 -0.25
N GLY A 75 -20.36 -5.32 -1.58
CA GLY A 75 -21.52 -5.62 -2.39
C GLY A 75 -22.15 -6.98 -2.05
N TRP A 76 -21.33 -8.03 -1.91
CA TRP A 76 -21.79 -9.35 -1.48
C TRP A 76 -22.39 -9.35 -0.07
N VAL A 77 -21.75 -8.66 0.88
CA VAL A 77 -22.27 -8.52 2.24
C VAL A 77 -23.61 -7.79 2.24
N LEU A 78 -23.71 -6.64 1.56
CA LEU A 78 -24.95 -5.87 1.49
C LEU A 78 -26.06 -6.64 0.79
N TRP A 79 -25.75 -7.37 -0.28
CA TRP A 79 -26.73 -8.19 -0.98
C TRP A 79 -27.28 -9.30 -0.09
N ALA A 80 -26.40 -10.01 0.63
CA ALA A 80 -26.80 -11.08 1.54
C ALA A 80 -27.68 -10.58 2.69
N LEU A 81 -27.37 -9.40 3.25
CA LEU A 81 -28.10 -8.85 4.39
C LEU A 81 -29.46 -8.24 4.00
N TYR A 82 -29.55 -7.60 2.84
CA TYR A 82 -30.72 -6.76 2.50
C TYR A 82 -31.49 -7.21 1.26
N PHE A 83 -30.85 -7.91 0.32
CA PHE A 83 -31.44 -8.21 -0.99
C PHE A 83 -31.82 -9.67 -1.20
N ALA A 84 -31.21 -10.61 -0.46
CA ALA A 84 -31.44 -12.04 -0.62
C ALA A 84 -32.91 -12.47 -0.44
N GLY A 85 -33.68 -11.76 0.38
CA GLY A 85 -35.11 -12.07 0.63
C GLY A 85 -36.11 -11.44 -0.35
N LEU A 86 -35.65 -10.59 -1.29
CA LEU A 86 -36.53 -9.85 -2.20
C LEU A 86 -36.71 -10.61 -3.53
N PRO A 87 -37.93 -11.03 -3.92
CA PRO A 87 -38.13 -11.97 -5.03
C PRO A 87 -37.72 -11.42 -6.40
N LEU A 88 -37.99 -10.14 -6.70
CA LEU A 88 -37.59 -9.51 -7.97
C LEU A 88 -36.21 -8.86 -7.85
N TRP A 89 -36.06 -7.95 -6.88
CA TRP A 89 -34.88 -7.13 -6.72
C TRP A 89 -33.64 -7.92 -6.27
N GLY A 90 -33.82 -8.98 -5.48
CA GLY A 90 -32.75 -9.89 -5.09
C GLY A 90 -32.14 -10.61 -6.29
N ASN A 91 -32.99 -11.23 -7.12
CA ASN A 91 -32.55 -11.95 -8.32
C ASN A 91 -31.91 -11.02 -9.37
N ALA A 92 -32.52 -9.87 -9.64
CA ALA A 92 -31.97 -8.90 -10.60
C ALA A 92 -30.59 -8.38 -10.15
N SER A 93 -30.46 -7.99 -8.88
CA SER A 93 -29.18 -7.50 -8.33
C SER A 93 -28.14 -8.61 -8.22
N LEU A 94 -28.55 -9.87 -7.98
CA LEU A 94 -27.65 -11.02 -7.96
C LEU A 94 -26.97 -11.24 -9.31
N VAL A 95 -27.73 -11.14 -10.41
CA VAL A 95 -27.15 -11.25 -11.76
C VAL A 95 -26.08 -10.18 -11.99
N ILE A 96 -26.36 -8.93 -11.62
CA ILE A 96 -25.39 -7.83 -11.73
C ILE A 96 -24.14 -8.10 -10.87
N LEU A 97 -24.33 -8.58 -9.63
CA LEU A 97 -23.24 -8.87 -8.71
C LEU A 97 -22.36 -10.02 -9.22
N LEU A 98 -22.95 -11.04 -9.82
CA LEU A 98 -22.23 -12.15 -10.47
C LEU A 98 -21.42 -11.65 -11.68
N LEU A 99 -22.02 -10.82 -12.55
CA LEU A 99 -21.31 -10.21 -13.67
C LEU A 99 -20.14 -9.35 -13.20
N THR A 100 -20.34 -8.56 -12.13
CA THR A 100 -19.29 -7.72 -11.55
C THR A 100 -18.18 -8.57 -10.91
N THR A 101 -18.54 -9.70 -10.28
CA THR A 101 -17.59 -10.67 -9.72
C THR A 101 -16.66 -11.24 -10.79
N LEU A 102 -17.18 -11.47 -12.01
CA LEU A 102 -16.38 -11.93 -13.16
C LEU A 102 -15.56 -10.79 -13.79
N ALA A 103 -16.14 -9.58 -13.88
CA ALA A 103 -15.50 -8.43 -14.52
C ALA A 103 -14.30 -7.89 -13.73
N VAL A 104 -14.36 -7.89 -12.39
CA VAL A 104 -13.31 -7.32 -11.53
C VAL A 104 -11.95 -8.00 -11.73
N PRO A 105 -11.82 -9.35 -11.70
CA PRO A 105 -10.56 -10.03 -12.02
C PRO A 105 -10.04 -9.72 -13.43
N VAL A 106 -10.92 -9.67 -14.43
CA VAL A 106 -10.53 -9.34 -15.82
C VAL A 106 -9.91 -7.94 -15.90
N MET A 107 -10.58 -6.95 -15.32
CA MET A 107 -10.05 -5.58 -15.27
C MET A 107 -8.77 -5.49 -14.43
N TYR A 108 -8.65 -6.30 -13.37
CA TYR A 108 -7.41 -6.42 -12.63
C TYR A 108 -6.28 -6.86 -13.57
N PHE A 109 -6.39 -7.99 -14.26
CA PHE A 109 -5.31 -8.43 -15.15
C PHE A 109 -4.97 -7.43 -16.26
N LEU A 110 -5.97 -6.85 -16.92
CA LEU A 110 -5.76 -5.85 -17.99
C LEU A 110 -5.05 -4.58 -17.50
N GLY A 111 -5.31 -4.14 -16.26
CA GLY A 111 -4.69 -2.96 -15.66
C GLY A 111 -3.26 -3.17 -15.14
N GLY A 112 -2.69 -4.36 -15.25
CA GLY A 112 -1.39 -4.71 -14.65
C GLY A 112 -0.22 -3.85 -15.15
N ALA A 113 -0.12 -3.64 -16.46
CA ALA A 113 0.97 -2.86 -17.05
C ALA A 113 0.96 -1.39 -16.59
N LYS A 114 -0.23 -0.77 -16.55
CA LYS A 114 -0.42 0.59 -16.04
C LYS A 114 0.01 0.71 -14.57
N TYR A 115 -0.42 -0.23 -13.73
CA TYR A 115 -0.05 -0.24 -12.31
C TYR A 115 1.47 -0.33 -12.11
N GLN A 116 2.15 -1.21 -12.86
CA GLN A 116 3.61 -1.33 -12.79
C GLN A 116 4.32 -0.05 -13.24
N ALA A 117 3.82 0.63 -14.27
CA ALA A 117 4.35 1.92 -14.71
C ALA A 117 4.17 3.00 -13.63
N ASP A 118 2.99 3.08 -13.02
CA ASP A 118 2.70 4.06 -11.96
C ASP A 118 3.59 3.84 -10.72
N ILE A 119 3.83 2.59 -10.31
CA ILE A 119 4.73 2.27 -9.19
C ILE A 119 6.19 2.59 -9.53
N ARG A 120 6.67 2.25 -10.74
CA ARG A 120 8.04 2.57 -11.17
C ARG A 120 8.31 4.07 -11.21
N ARG A 121 7.32 4.85 -11.68
CA ARG A 121 7.42 6.32 -11.67
C ARG A 121 7.62 6.88 -10.26
N LEU A 122 7.06 6.22 -9.25
CA LEU A 122 7.18 6.60 -7.83
C LEU A 122 8.39 5.96 -7.12
N SER A 123 9.17 5.12 -7.82
CA SER A 123 10.42 4.53 -7.29
C SER A 123 11.67 5.19 -7.85
N THR A 124 11.59 5.86 -9.00
CA THR A 124 12.71 6.61 -9.57
C THR A 124 12.85 7.95 -8.83
N LYS A 125 13.60 7.95 -7.74
CA LYS A 125 14.23 9.15 -7.17
C LYS A 125 15.62 8.79 -6.68
#